data_AF-A0A5J4TMU0-F1
#
_entry.id   AF-A0A5J4TMU0-F1
#
_cell.length_a   1.000
_cell.length_b   1.000
_cell.length_c   1.000
_cell.angle_alpha   90.00
_cell.angle_beta   90.00
_cell.angle_gamma   90.00
#
_symmetry.space_group_name_H-M   'P 1'
#
loop_
_entity.id
_entity.type
_entity.pdbx_description
1 polymer ?
#
loop_
_entity_poly.entity_id
_entity_poly.type
_entity_poly.pdbx_seq_one_letter_code
_entity_poly.pdbx_strand_id
1 'polypeptide(L)'
;NDHIGGAGDALSELTDHQEKARAVMTILSMLTKAFYYALFEEEDCMVKYGVPQNHLKSHGTTHAVIIRKYQEICVPIASHAHHALHKMKDQEDTKGDHHTKGQQKGFVGYEIQPQHADNLMQLFSAWLGDHCTKVDRELNAILAGRAAQSALERDMWMGDMGRGYSLQDEEKIITITGGKKVS
;
A
#
# COMPACT_ATOMS: atom_id res chain seq x y z
N ASN A 1 2.20 52.02 2.37
CA ASN A 1 2.77 50.73 1.89
C ASN A 1 2.81 49.71 3.02
N ASP A 2 1.65 49.39 3.55
CA ASP A 2 0.97 48.10 3.38
C ASP A 2 1.83 46.84 3.57
N HIS A 3 1.93 46.40 4.83
CA HIS A 3 2.19 45.01 5.21
C HIS A 3 0.92 44.15 5.04
N ILE A 4 0.43 44.01 3.80
CA ILE A 4 -0.66 43.08 3.43
C ILE A 4 -0.02 41.85 2.76
N GLY A 5 0.81 41.11 3.50
CA GLY A 5 1.52 39.93 2.97
C GLY A 5 1.34 38.63 3.77
N GLY A 6 0.86 38.68 5.02
CA GLY A 6 0.98 37.53 5.93
C GLY A 6 -0.13 36.47 5.88
N ALA A 7 -1.30 36.77 5.33
CA ALA A 7 -2.44 35.85 5.36
C ALA A 7 -2.49 34.89 4.16
N GLY A 8 -2.06 35.34 2.97
CA GLY A 8 -2.05 34.54 1.75
C GLY A 8 -0.96 33.46 1.77
N ASP A 9 0.24 33.81 2.26
CA ASP A 9 1.39 32.90 2.34
C ASP A 9 1.12 31.73 3.30
N ALA A 10 0.58 32.03 4.48
CA ALA A 10 0.28 31.02 5.49
C ALA A 10 -0.84 30.04 5.09
N LEU A 11 -1.78 30.47 4.24
CA LEU A 11 -2.81 29.59 3.69
C LEU A 11 -2.23 28.66 2.62
N SER A 12 -1.34 29.20 1.77
CA SER A 12 -0.63 28.45 0.72
C SER A 12 0.31 27.38 1.30
N GLU A 13 1.03 27.70 2.37
CA GLU A 13 1.91 26.73 3.06
C GLU A 13 1.11 25.60 3.72
N LEU A 14 0.00 25.92 4.39
CA LEU A 14 -0.87 24.92 5.02
C LEU A 14 -1.41 23.91 3.98
N THR A 15 -1.82 24.39 2.81
CA THR A 15 -2.28 23.54 1.71
C THR A 15 -1.17 22.64 1.18
N ASP A 16 0.06 23.13 1.01
CA ASP A 16 1.21 22.32 0.54
C ASP A 16 1.54 21.17 1.50
N HIS A 17 1.52 21.42 2.82
CA HIS A 17 1.76 20.37 3.81
C HIS A 17 0.64 19.32 3.86
N GLN A 18 -0.61 19.72 3.69
CA GLN A 18 -1.73 18.79 3.57
C GLN A 18 -1.59 17.92 2.32
N GLU A 19 -1.23 18.52 1.18
CA GLU A 19 -1.01 17.79 -0.08
C GLU A 19 0.11 16.76 0.05
N LYS A 20 1.25 17.14 0.64
CA LYS A 20 2.36 16.22 0.93
C LYS A 20 1.93 15.03 1.79
N ALA A 21 1.17 15.27 2.86
CA ALA A 21 0.69 14.20 3.74
C ALA A 21 -0.31 13.26 3.03
N ARG A 22 -1.23 13.81 2.21
CA ARG A 22 -2.17 13.00 1.39
C ARG A 22 -1.44 12.18 0.33
N ALA A 23 -0.42 12.76 -0.30
CA ALA A 23 0.39 12.08 -1.30
C ALA A 23 1.11 10.86 -0.69
N VAL A 24 1.75 11.03 0.47
CA VAL A 24 2.42 9.91 1.18
C VAL A 24 1.43 8.81 1.53
N MET A 25 0.25 9.15 2.08
CA MET A 25 -0.78 8.15 2.40
C MET A 25 -1.26 7.40 1.15
N THR A 26 -1.42 8.10 0.04
CA THR A 26 -1.83 7.50 -1.24
C THR A 26 -0.79 6.52 -1.76
N ILE A 27 0.48 6.95 -1.79
CA ILE A 27 1.60 6.12 -2.26
C ILE A 27 1.77 4.89 -1.37
N LEU A 28 1.74 5.05 -0.04
CA LEU A 28 1.84 3.92 0.88
C LEU A 28 0.69 2.93 0.71
N SER A 29 -0.54 3.41 0.48
CA SER A 29 -1.70 2.56 0.22
C SER A 29 -1.53 1.75 -1.06
N MET A 30 -1.08 2.39 -2.15
CA MET A 30 -0.80 1.71 -3.42
C MET A 30 0.29 0.65 -3.25
N LEU A 31 1.40 1.02 -2.60
CA LEU A 31 2.52 0.13 -2.36
C LEU A 31 2.14 -1.06 -1.48
N THR A 32 1.38 -0.83 -0.40
CA THR A 32 0.92 -1.90 0.51
C THR A 32 0.04 -2.89 -0.24
N LYS A 33 -0.91 -2.38 -1.03
CA LYS A 33 -1.80 -3.23 -1.84
C LYS A 33 -1.01 -4.06 -2.84
N ALA A 34 -0.16 -3.41 -3.63
CA ALA A 34 0.65 -4.11 -4.64
C ALA A 34 1.53 -5.19 -4.00
N PHE A 35 2.19 -4.87 -2.88
CA PHE A 35 3.03 -5.83 -2.18
C PHE A 35 2.24 -7.02 -1.64
N TYR A 36 1.12 -6.79 -0.95
CA TYR A 36 0.34 -7.88 -0.36
C TYR A 36 -0.37 -8.72 -1.42
N TYR A 37 -0.83 -8.12 -2.52
CA TYR A 37 -1.40 -8.87 -3.62
C TYR A 37 -0.37 -9.78 -4.27
N ALA A 38 0.87 -9.31 -4.50
CA ALA A 38 1.92 -10.16 -5.06
C ALA A 38 2.17 -11.42 -4.20
N LEU A 39 2.28 -11.26 -2.88
CA LEU A 39 2.46 -12.39 -1.96
C LEU A 39 1.26 -13.35 -1.97
N PHE A 40 0.04 -12.78 -1.98
CA PHE A 40 -1.19 -13.56 -1.99
C PHE A 40 -1.36 -14.36 -3.29
N GLU A 41 -1.13 -13.72 -4.44
CA GLU A 41 -1.23 -14.38 -5.75
C GLU A 41 -0.21 -15.51 -5.88
N GLU A 42 1.00 -15.33 -5.34
CA GLU A 42 1.99 -16.40 -5.28
C GLU A 42 1.53 -17.56 -4.40
N GLU A 43 1.01 -17.30 -3.21
CA GLU A 43 0.47 -18.35 -2.33
C GLU A 43 -0.74 -19.07 -2.96
N ASP A 44 -1.64 -18.35 -3.63
CA ASP A 44 -2.76 -18.95 -4.37
C ASP A 44 -2.27 -19.83 -5.52
N CYS A 45 -1.25 -19.39 -6.25
CA CYS A 45 -0.58 -20.18 -7.29
C CYS A 45 0.00 -21.48 -6.71
N MET A 46 0.67 -21.41 -5.56
CA MET A 46 1.20 -22.60 -4.87
C MET A 46 0.09 -23.60 -4.53
N VAL A 47 -1.05 -23.13 -4.01
CA VAL A 47 -2.21 -23.97 -3.70
C VAL A 47 -2.79 -24.57 -4.98
N LYS A 48 -3.01 -23.74 -6.01
CA LYS A 48 -3.61 -24.13 -7.29
C LYS A 48 -2.84 -25.25 -7.98
N TYR A 49 -1.51 -25.19 -7.96
CA TYR A 49 -0.65 -26.21 -8.56
C TYR A 49 -0.22 -27.32 -7.59
N GLY A 50 -0.80 -27.34 -6.38
CA GLY A 50 -0.66 -28.41 -5.41
C GLY A 50 0.73 -28.52 -4.79
N VAL A 51 1.46 -27.42 -4.66
CA VAL A 51 2.79 -27.39 -4.01
C VAL A 51 2.73 -28.09 -2.66
N PRO A 52 3.71 -28.95 -2.31
CA PRO A 52 3.63 -29.72 -1.08
C PRO A 52 3.50 -28.84 0.18
N GLN A 53 2.70 -29.29 1.16
CA GLN A 53 2.29 -28.50 2.32
C GLN A 53 3.45 -28.01 3.20
N ASN A 54 4.55 -28.76 3.27
CA ASN A 54 5.77 -28.34 3.96
C ASN A 54 6.39 -27.10 3.30
N HIS A 55 6.45 -27.05 1.97
CA HIS A 55 6.95 -25.88 1.23
C HIS A 55 5.98 -24.71 1.35
N LEU A 56 4.66 -24.93 1.22
CA LEU A 56 3.64 -23.90 1.42
C LEU A 56 3.78 -23.21 2.79
N LYS A 57 3.92 -24.00 3.85
CA LYS A 57 4.09 -23.48 5.22
C LYS A 57 5.41 -22.72 5.40
N SER A 58 6.50 -23.24 4.84
CA SER A 58 7.82 -22.57 4.92
C SER A 58 7.84 -21.25 4.15
N HIS A 59 7.25 -21.23 2.96
CA HIS A 59 7.12 -20.05 2.11
C HIS A 59 6.27 -18.97 2.78
N GLY A 60 5.08 -19.33 3.25
CA GLY A 60 4.20 -18.41 4.00
C GLY A 60 4.84 -17.88 5.30
N THR A 61 5.69 -18.68 5.96
CA THR A 61 6.47 -18.18 7.11
C THR A 61 7.46 -17.09 6.68
N THR A 62 8.09 -17.25 5.52
CA THR A 62 9.00 -16.24 4.96
C THR A 62 8.24 -14.96 4.58
N HIS A 63 7.04 -15.09 4.00
CA HIS A 63 6.14 -13.95 3.74
C HIS A 63 5.74 -13.22 5.02
N ALA A 64 5.34 -13.95 6.06
CA ALA A 64 4.98 -13.34 7.35
C ALA A 64 6.12 -12.51 7.95
N VAL A 65 7.37 -12.97 7.82
CA VAL A 65 8.56 -12.23 8.30
C VAL A 65 8.73 -10.93 7.54
N ILE A 66 8.62 -10.93 6.20
CA ILE A 66 8.80 -9.70 5.42
C ILE A 66 7.63 -8.74 5.63
N ILE A 67 6.39 -9.23 5.74
CA ILE A 67 5.20 -8.42 6.05
C ILE A 67 5.41 -7.67 7.36
N ARG A 68 5.93 -8.35 8.39
CA ARG A 68 6.21 -7.69 9.67
C ARG A 68 7.24 -6.57 9.53
N LYS A 69 8.36 -6.81 8.86
CA LYS A 69 9.40 -5.79 8.63
C LYS A 69 8.87 -4.61 7.81
N TYR A 70 8.02 -4.87 6.83
CA TYR A 70 7.34 -3.86 6.03
C TYR A 70 6.43 -2.98 6.91
N GLN A 71 5.62 -3.60 7.78
CA GLN A 71 4.73 -2.89 8.70
C GLN A 71 5.51 -2.03 9.71
N GLU A 72 6.64 -2.52 10.22
CA GLU A 72 7.52 -1.78 11.13
C GLU A 72 8.02 -0.45 10.53
N ILE A 73 8.15 -0.38 9.19
CA ILE A 73 8.51 0.86 8.47
C ILE A 73 7.28 1.69 8.12
N CYS A 74 6.24 1.08 7.54
CA CYS A 74 5.10 1.81 6.98
C CYS A 74 4.15 2.40 8.03
N VAL A 75 3.94 1.70 9.15
CA VAL A 75 2.97 2.13 10.18
C VAL A 75 3.37 3.48 10.81
N PRO A 76 4.63 3.70 11.23
CA PRO A 76 5.06 5.01 11.73
C PRO A 76 4.87 6.14 10.70
N ILE A 77 5.20 5.89 9.43
CA ILE A 77 5.06 6.90 8.35
C ILE A 77 3.59 7.28 8.18
N ALA A 78 2.71 6.28 8.05
CA ALA A 78 1.28 6.50 7.90
C ALA A 78 0.68 7.20 9.13
N SER A 79 1.08 6.81 10.34
CA SER A 79 0.63 7.44 11.58
C SER A 79 1.01 8.92 11.64
N HIS A 80 2.26 9.26 11.29
CA HIS A 80 2.71 10.65 11.27
C HIS A 80 1.97 11.49 10.22
N ALA A 81 1.80 10.98 8.99
CA ALA A 81 1.06 11.67 7.94
C ALA A 81 -0.42 11.88 8.32
N HIS A 82 -1.06 10.85 8.87
CA HIS A 82 -2.45 10.92 9.32
C HIS A 82 -2.64 11.92 10.47
N HIS A 83 -1.73 11.91 11.45
CA HIS A 83 -1.77 12.85 12.57
C HIS A 83 -1.59 14.30 12.13
N ALA A 84 -0.71 14.54 11.15
CA ALA A 84 -0.52 15.85 10.57
C ALA A 84 -1.80 16.34 9.85
N LEU A 85 -2.44 15.47 9.06
CA LEU A 85 -3.72 15.80 8.40
C LEU A 85 -4.82 16.18 9.39
N HIS A 86 -4.93 15.45 10.50
CA HIS A 86 -5.94 15.74 11.53
C HIS A 86 -5.68 17.10 12.18
N LYS A 87 -4.44 17.36 12.60
CA LYS A 87 -4.06 18.65 13.21
C LYS A 87 -4.25 19.83 12.28
N MET A 88 -3.97 19.67 10.99
CA MET A 88 -4.14 20.74 10.00
C MET A 88 -5.62 21.04 9.77
N LYS A 89 -6.49 20.02 9.77
CA LYS A 89 -7.94 20.20 9.69
C LYS A 89 -8.49 20.95 10.91
N ASP A 90 -8.09 20.56 12.11
CA ASP A 90 -8.52 21.22 13.36
C ASP A 90 -8.12 22.72 13.40
N GLN A 91 -7.02 23.09 12.74
CA GLN A 91 -6.55 24.48 12.62
C GLN A 91 -7.30 25.31 11.56
N GLU A 92 -7.83 24.67 10.51
CA GLU A 92 -8.72 25.35 9.55
C GLU A 92 -10.07 25.66 10.21
N ASP A 93 -10.64 24.68 10.92
CA ASP A 93 -11.95 24.82 11.58
C ASP A 93 -11.93 25.91 12.67
N THR A 94 -10.83 26.03 13.42
CA THR A 94 -10.69 27.03 14.49
C THR A 94 -10.36 28.45 14.01
N LYS A 95 -9.87 28.63 12.78
CA LYS A 95 -9.65 29.97 12.18
C LYS A 95 -10.94 30.62 11.68
N GLY A 96 -12.03 29.87 11.53
CA GLY A 96 -13.35 30.36 11.11
C GLY A 96 -14.14 31.07 12.22
N ASP A 97 -13.83 30.82 13.49
CA ASP A 97 -14.55 31.33 14.66
C ASP A 97 -13.66 32.22 15.55
N HIS A 98 -13.90 33.53 15.50
CA HIS A 98 -13.55 34.55 16.49
C HIS A 98 -12.09 35.04 16.72
N HIS A 99 -12.00 36.39 16.75
CA HIS A 99 -11.02 37.23 17.44
C HIS A 99 -10.63 36.71 18.84
N THR A 100 -9.52 35.99 18.98
CA THR A 100 -8.81 35.92 20.26
C THR A 100 -7.29 35.93 20.03
N LYS A 101 -6.61 36.87 20.70
CA LYS A 101 -5.15 36.96 20.76
C LYS A 101 -4.60 35.81 21.61
N GLY A 102 -4.43 34.65 21.01
CA GLY A 102 -3.69 33.51 21.57
C GLY A 102 -2.35 33.35 20.89
N GLN A 103 -1.29 33.06 21.65
CA GLN A 103 0.07 32.79 21.16
C GLN A 103 0.07 31.92 19.89
N GLN A 104 0.69 32.41 18.82
CA GLN A 104 1.05 31.62 17.65
C GLN A 104 1.98 30.49 18.09
N LYS A 105 1.42 29.34 18.45
CA LYS A 105 2.18 28.10 18.52
C LYS A 105 2.52 27.77 17.06
N GLY A 106 3.80 27.97 16.70
CA GLY A 106 4.30 27.83 15.34
C GLY A 106 3.75 26.59 14.67
N PHE A 107 3.23 26.78 13.47
CA PHE A 107 2.75 25.71 12.61
C PHE A 107 3.91 24.74 12.34
N VAL A 108 3.75 23.49 12.79
CA VAL A 108 4.67 22.41 12.45
C VAL A 108 4.00 21.63 11.31
N GLY A 109 4.31 22.03 10.08
CA GLY A 109 3.82 21.38 8.87
C GLY A 109 4.32 19.94 8.72
N TYR A 110 3.69 19.17 7.83
CA TYR A 110 4.14 17.82 7.49
C TYR A 110 5.31 17.89 6.50
N GLU A 111 6.45 17.33 6.88
CA GLU A 111 7.62 17.23 6.01
C GLU A 111 7.92 15.77 5.68
N ILE A 112 8.15 15.49 4.39
CA ILE A 112 8.49 14.16 3.92
C ILE A 112 9.95 13.90 4.29
N GLN A 113 10.18 12.97 5.23
CA GLN A 113 11.53 12.57 5.60
C GLN A 113 12.13 11.68 4.50
N PRO A 114 13.30 12.03 3.92
CA PRO A 114 13.95 11.21 2.89
C PRO A 114 14.24 9.78 3.35
N GLN A 115 14.53 9.60 4.64
CA GLN A 115 14.82 8.31 5.26
C GLN A 115 13.67 7.31 5.11
N HIS A 116 12.43 7.76 4.93
CA HIS A 116 11.30 6.88 4.65
C HIS A 116 11.50 6.09 3.36
N ALA A 117 11.96 6.77 2.29
CA ALA A 117 12.22 6.14 1.01
C ALA A 117 13.44 5.21 1.10
N ASP A 118 14.51 5.66 1.74
CA ASP A 118 15.73 4.86 1.91
C ASP A 118 15.46 3.55 2.65
N ASN A 119 14.70 3.59 3.75
CA ASN A 119 14.36 2.40 4.52
C ASN A 119 13.52 1.40 3.72
N LEU A 120 12.53 1.87 2.94
CA LEU A 120 11.73 1.02 2.07
C LEU A 120 12.56 0.41 0.94
N MET A 121 13.42 1.22 0.30
CA MET A 121 14.31 0.76 -0.75
C MET A 121 15.29 -0.29 -0.24
N GLN A 122 15.88 -0.09 0.93
CA GLN A 122 16.76 -1.06 1.57
C GLN A 122 16.03 -2.35 1.91
N LEU A 123 14.81 -2.26 2.47
CA LEU A 123 13.99 -3.43 2.78
C LEU A 123 13.73 -4.27 1.52
N PHE A 124 13.21 -3.64 0.46
CA PHE A 124 12.88 -4.37 -0.77
C PHE A 124 14.12 -4.87 -1.50
N SER A 125 15.21 -4.11 -1.52
CA SER A 125 16.45 -4.54 -2.17
C SER A 125 17.07 -5.75 -1.47
N ALA A 126 17.10 -5.75 -0.14
CA ALA A 126 17.56 -6.90 0.64
C ALA A 126 16.62 -8.11 0.46
N TRP A 127 15.31 -7.88 0.51
CA TRP A 127 14.32 -8.95 0.38
C TRP A 127 14.30 -9.56 -1.02
N LEU A 128 14.23 -8.77 -2.09
CA LEU A 128 14.26 -9.27 -3.48
C LEU A 128 15.57 -10.03 -3.78
N GLY A 129 16.70 -9.55 -3.24
CA GLY A 129 17.98 -10.23 -3.39
C GLY A 129 18.00 -11.63 -2.79
N ASP A 130 17.38 -11.82 -1.63
CA ASP A 130 17.40 -13.11 -0.92
C ASP A 130 16.20 -14.01 -1.26
N HIS A 131 14.99 -13.47 -1.27
CA HIS A 131 13.75 -14.21 -1.44
C HIS A 131 13.59 -14.70 -2.89
N CYS A 132 13.66 -13.79 -3.87
CA CYS A 132 13.46 -14.17 -5.27
C CYS A 132 14.55 -15.10 -5.79
N THR A 133 15.79 -14.97 -5.31
CA THR A 133 16.90 -15.78 -5.82
C THR A 133 16.99 -17.17 -5.17
N LYS A 134 16.46 -17.34 -3.96
CA LYS A 134 16.54 -18.59 -3.19
C LYS A 134 15.19 -19.27 -3.08
N VAL A 135 14.21 -18.57 -2.53
CA VAL A 135 12.90 -19.11 -2.19
C VAL A 135 12.04 -19.27 -3.44
N ASP A 136 11.87 -18.20 -4.23
CA ASP A 136 11.03 -18.26 -5.44
C ASP A 136 11.69 -19.11 -6.53
N ARG A 137 13.01 -19.22 -6.52
CA ARG A 137 13.73 -20.14 -7.41
C ARG A 137 13.45 -21.60 -7.06
N GLU A 138 13.39 -21.94 -5.77
CA GLU A 138 13.00 -23.28 -5.31
C GLU A 138 11.55 -23.56 -5.71
N LEU A 139 10.65 -22.59 -5.51
CA LEU A 139 9.26 -22.68 -5.94
C LEU A 139 9.14 -22.92 -7.45
N ASN A 140 9.87 -22.15 -8.27
CA ASN A 140 9.89 -22.31 -9.72
C ASN A 140 10.34 -23.72 -10.15
N ALA A 141 11.29 -24.33 -9.46
CA ALA A 141 11.71 -25.70 -9.73
C ALA A 141 10.59 -26.72 -9.44
N ILE A 142 9.80 -26.50 -8.38
CA ILE A 142 8.63 -27.32 -8.03
C ILE A 142 7.52 -27.15 -9.09
N LEU A 143 7.30 -25.92 -9.56
CA LEU A 143 6.24 -25.58 -10.51
C LEU A 143 6.55 -26.04 -11.94
N ALA A 144 7.81 -26.06 -12.36
CA ALA A 144 8.24 -26.53 -13.68
C ALA A 144 7.82 -27.99 -13.98
N GLY A 145 7.59 -28.81 -12.95
CA GLY A 145 7.08 -30.17 -13.08
C GLY A 145 5.56 -30.30 -13.02
N ARG A 146 4.82 -29.21 -12.82
CA ARG A 146 3.38 -29.23 -12.48
C ARG A 146 2.51 -28.35 -13.36
N ALA A 147 3.08 -27.36 -14.02
CA ALA A 147 2.37 -26.49 -14.95
C ALA A 147 3.27 -26.10 -16.13
N ALA A 148 2.66 -25.89 -17.30
CA ALA A 148 3.36 -25.27 -18.42
C ALA A 148 3.74 -23.84 -18.04
N GLN A 149 4.93 -23.40 -18.44
CA GLN A 149 5.45 -22.06 -18.13
C GLN A 149 4.48 -20.94 -18.58
N SER A 150 3.77 -21.12 -19.69
CA SER A 150 2.76 -20.18 -20.18
C SER A 150 1.48 -20.10 -19.34
N ALA A 151 1.19 -21.11 -18.51
CA ALA A 151 0.09 -21.06 -17.54
C ALA A 151 0.52 -20.34 -16.27
N LEU A 152 1.75 -20.61 -15.80
CA LEU A 152 2.37 -19.90 -14.68
C LEU A 152 2.52 -18.41 -14.97
N GLU A 153 3.02 -18.06 -16.16
CA GLU A 153 3.18 -16.67 -16.56
C GLU A 153 1.83 -15.96 -16.69
N ARG A 154 0.78 -16.63 -17.16
CA ARG A 154 -0.56 -16.04 -17.22
C ARG A 154 -1.11 -15.74 -15.84
N ASP A 155 -0.97 -16.66 -14.90
CA ASP A 155 -1.48 -16.49 -13.55
C ASP A 155 -0.63 -15.50 -12.73
N MET A 156 0.70 -15.47 -12.90
CA MET A 156 1.59 -14.56 -12.17
C MET A 156 1.67 -13.15 -12.75
N TRP A 157 1.57 -12.98 -14.08
CA TRP A 157 1.70 -11.66 -14.73
C TRP A 157 0.36 -11.02 -15.07
N MET A 158 -0.70 -11.82 -15.25
CA MET A 158 -2.03 -11.30 -15.54
C MET A 158 -3.00 -11.42 -14.35
N GLY A 159 -2.64 -12.13 -13.28
CA GLY A 159 -3.47 -12.28 -12.09
C GLY A 159 -4.93 -12.61 -12.45
N ASP A 160 -5.86 -11.96 -11.77
CA ASP A 160 -7.30 -12.07 -12.05
C ASP A 160 -7.72 -11.44 -13.40
N MET A 161 -6.87 -10.60 -14.02
CA MET A 161 -7.15 -10.06 -15.37
C MET A 161 -6.98 -11.11 -16.47
N GLY A 162 -6.25 -12.21 -16.21
CA GLY A 162 -6.08 -13.33 -17.13
C GLY A 162 -7.20 -14.37 -17.08
N ARG A 163 -8.03 -14.35 -16.01
CA ARG A 163 -9.15 -15.28 -15.81
C ARG A 163 -10.35 -14.95 -16.71
N GLY A 164 -10.45 -13.70 -17.14
CA GLY A 164 -11.66 -13.13 -17.73
C GLY A 164 -12.78 -13.03 -16.70
N TYR A 165 -13.69 -12.07 -16.86
CA TYR A 165 -14.94 -12.05 -16.09
C TYR A 165 -15.63 -13.41 -16.27
N SER A 166 -15.70 -14.23 -15.23
CA SER A 166 -16.37 -15.53 -15.32
C SER A 166 -17.84 -15.38 -14.92
N LEU A 167 -18.70 -16.23 -15.46
CA LEU A 167 -20.13 -16.30 -15.09
C LEU A 167 -20.32 -16.55 -13.58
N GLN A 168 -19.34 -17.15 -12.90
CA GLN A 168 -19.37 -17.36 -11.45
C GLN A 168 -19.15 -16.05 -10.67
N ASP A 169 -18.40 -15.11 -11.25
CA ASP A 169 -18.15 -13.80 -10.65
C ASP A 169 -19.37 -12.89 -10.83
N GLU A 170 -20.09 -13.00 -11.95
CA GLU A 170 -21.42 -12.38 -12.11
C GLU A 170 -22.42 -12.88 -11.07
N GLU A 171 -22.48 -14.19 -10.82
CA GLU A 171 -23.38 -14.76 -9.82
C GLU A 171 -23.04 -14.33 -8.39
N LYS A 172 -21.75 -14.23 -8.05
CA LYS A 172 -21.31 -13.67 -6.76
C LYS A 172 -21.65 -12.20 -6.63
N ILE A 173 -21.44 -11.39 -7.68
CA ILE A 173 -21.79 -9.96 -7.65
C ILE A 173 -23.30 -9.77 -7.52
N ILE A 174 -24.11 -10.53 -8.27
CA ILE A 174 -25.57 -10.53 -8.16
C ILE A 174 -26.02 -10.90 -6.75
N THR A 175 -25.39 -11.90 -6.14
CA THR A 175 -25.71 -12.34 -4.77
C THR A 175 -25.35 -11.28 -3.73
N ILE A 176 -24.21 -10.58 -3.91
CA ILE A 176 -23.73 -9.54 -2.98
C ILE A 176 -24.49 -8.22 -3.15
N THR A 177 -24.88 -7.87 -4.38
CA THR A 177 -25.53 -6.59 -4.70
C THR A 177 -27.06 -6.67 -4.73
N GLY A 178 -27.64 -7.87 -4.62
CA GLY A 178 -29.09 -8.08 -4.70
C GLY A 178 -29.71 -7.76 -6.07
N GLY A 179 -28.88 -7.55 -7.10
CA GLY A 179 -29.32 -7.19 -8.44
C GLY A 179 -29.93 -8.38 -9.19
N LYS A 180 -31.09 -8.19 -9.84
CA LYS A 180 -31.65 -9.21 -10.74
C LYS A 180 -30.86 -9.28 -12.04
N LYS A 181 -30.60 -10.50 -12.51
CA LYS A 181 -30.06 -10.82 -13.84
C LYS A 181 -30.94 -10.13 -14.89
N VAL A 182 -30.39 -9.18 -15.65
CA VAL A 182 -31.08 -8.59 -16.80
C VAL A 182 -30.87 -9.56 -17.96
N SER A 183 -31.98 -10.13 -18.46
CA SER A 183 -32.01 -11.07 -19.59
C SER A 183 -31.65 -10.38 -20.90
#